data_AF-A0A950WI47-F1
#
_entry.id   AF-A0A950WI47-F1
#
_cell.length_a   1.000
_cell.length_b   1.000
_cell.length_c   1.000
_cell.angle_alpha   90.00
_cell.angle_beta   90.00
_cell.angle_gamma   90.00
#
_symmetry.space_group_name_H-M   'P 1'
#
loop_
_entity.id
_entity.type
_entity.pdbx_description
1 polymer ?
#
loop_
_entity_poly.entity_id
_entity_poly.type
_entity_poly.pdbx_seq_one_letter_code
_entity_poly.pdbx_strand_id
1 'polypeptide(L)'
;MQGETTPASAMTEASSPVKTHPQHHTMVLFHHEPHRHQPRNVNLVHEKERANGGFNEEVAIWLTKSVGTMWTAYTFALIAIIGLFAILGVFTPIVALLVAWASQTLIQLVLLPVIMVGQNVLGRKAELQADEAFHTTISTYHDIEQIMQHLCAQDAELLRHAKMLEHLLEKNGIALEQLEAEVGKASHLEAYTEQLSTNVPAASASADGEKQNT
;
A
#
# COMPACT_ATOMS: atom_id res chain seq x y z
N MET A 1 -3.45 -46.28 36.46
CA MET A 1 -3.85 -45.83 37.81
C MET A 1 -3.98 -44.31 37.71
N GLN A 2 -5.10 -43.72 37.24
CA GLN A 2 -6.34 -43.42 37.97
C GLN A 2 -6.05 -42.76 39.34
N GLY A 3 -6.61 -41.62 39.76
CA GLY A 3 -7.72 -40.77 39.28
C GLY A 3 -7.52 -39.33 39.82
N GLU A 4 -8.12 -38.32 39.19
CA GLU A 4 -9.34 -37.61 39.63
C GLU A 4 -9.38 -37.18 41.12
N THR A 5 -9.50 -35.87 41.36
CA THR A 5 -10.69 -35.25 41.99
C THR A 5 -10.64 -33.72 41.90
N THR A 6 -11.68 -33.15 41.28
CA THR A 6 -12.20 -31.78 41.48
C THR A 6 -12.97 -31.71 42.82
N PRO A 7 -13.14 -30.53 43.44
CA PRO A 7 -14.47 -29.86 43.45
C PRO A 7 -14.32 -28.32 43.25
N ALA A 8 -15.06 -27.65 42.37
CA ALA A 8 -16.49 -27.30 42.36
C ALA A 8 -16.85 -25.97 43.09
N SER A 9 -17.43 -25.07 42.28
CA SER A 9 -18.46 -24.05 42.59
C SER A 9 -18.13 -22.70 43.27
N ALA A 10 -18.21 -21.64 42.46
CA ALA A 10 -19.01 -20.42 42.71
C ALA A 10 -19.17 -19.66 41.37
N MET A 11 -20.18 -19.95 40.54
CA MET A 11 -21.46 -19.22 40.42
C MET A 11 -21.35 -17.70 40.65
N THR A 12 -21.22 -16.94 39.55
CA THR A 12 -21.90 -15.64 39.42
C THR A 12 -22.50 -15.55 38.03
N GLU A 13 -23.81 -15.75 38.03
CA GLU A 13 -24.75 -15.56 36.94
C GLU A 13 -24.98 -14.06 36.74
N ALA A 14 -24.72 -13.57 35.53
CA ALA A 14 -25.25 -12.29 35.06
C ALA A 14 -25.66 -12.47 33.59
N SER A 15 -26.81 -13.11 33.42
CA SER A 15 -27.56 -13.17 32.18
C SER A 15 -28.15 -11.80 31.87
N SER A 16 -27.89 -11.28 30.67
CA SER A 16 -28.72 -10.23 30.05
C SER A 16 -28.63 -10.33 28.53
N PRO A 17 -29.73 -10.00 27.84
CA PRO A 17 -30.27 -10.88 26.81
C PRO A 17 -29.66 -10.63 25.43
N VAL A 18 -29.40 -11.73 24.73
CA VAL A 18 -29.20 -11.76 23.29
C VAL A 18 -30.46 -11.20 22.63
N LYS A 19 -30.39 -9.96 22.15
CA LYS A 19 -31.35 -9.47 21.15
C LYS A 19 -31.12 -10.30 19.89
N THR A 20 -32.00 -11.26 19.66
CA THR A 20 -32.18 -11.93 18.38
C THR A 20 -32.57 -10.88 17.35
N HIS A 21 -31.58 -10.38 16.62
CA HIS A 21 -31.83 -9.72 15.34
C HIS A 21 -32.39 -10.79 14.39
N PRO A 22 -33.48 -10.54 13.66
CA PRO A 22 -33.99 -11.49 12.69
C PRO A 22 -32.88 -11.82 11.71
N GLN A 23 -32.49 -13.10 11.68
CA GLN A 23 -31.61 -13.65 10.67
C GLN A 23 -32.34 -13.51 9.34
N HIS A 24 -32.07 -12.43 8.61
CA HIS A 24 -32.24 -12.43 7.18
C HIS A 24 -31.32 -13.54 6.68
N HIS A 25 -31.90 -14.68 6.30
CA HIS A 25 -31.22 -15.69 5.53
C HIS A 25 -30.90 -15.10 4.16
N THR A 26 -29.87 -14.27 4.09
CA THR A 26 -29.17 -14.01 2.83
C THR A 26 -28.52 -15.34 2.50
N MET A 27 -29.14 -16.13 1.62
CA MET A 27 -28.42 -17.20 0.93
C MET A 27 -27.30 -16.52 0.15
N VAL A 28 -26.11 -16.47 0.74
CA VAL A 28 -24.93 -15.99 0.03
C VAL A 28 -24.58 -17.08 -0.98
N LEU A 29 -24.83 -16.82 -2.26
CA LEU A 29 -24.62 -17.79 -3.35
C LEU A 29 -23.14 -18.16 -3.51
N PHE A 30 -22.23 -17.38 -2.92
CA PHE A 30 -20.80 -17.54 -3.07
C PHE A 30 -20.08 -17.40 -1.72
N HIS A 31 -19.15 -18.31 -1.46
CA HIS A 31 -18.27 -18.27 -0.31
C HIS A 31 -16.98 -17.58 -0.75
N HIS A 32 -16.71 -16.38 -0.25
CA HIS A 32 -15.39 -15.77 -0.41
C HIS A 32 -14.41 -16.63 0.41
N GLU A 33 -13.48 -17.32 -0.26
CA GLU A 33 -12.28 -17.79 0.43
C GLU A 33 -11.33 -16.61 0.52
N PRO A 34 -11.16 -15.99 1.71
CA PRO A 34 -10.26 -14.87 1.85
C PRO A 34 -8.84 -15.36 1.59
N HIS A 35 -8.16 -14.75 0.62
CA HIS A 35 -6.73 -14.96 0.47
C HIS A 35 -6.02 -14.38 1.69
N ARG A 36 -5.42 -15.30 2.46
CA ARG A 36 -4.81 -15.03 3.77
C ARG A 36 -3.46 -14.30 3.66
N HIS A 37 -3.30 -13.39 2.70
CA HIS A 37 -2.13 -12.53 2.70
C HIS A 37 -2.38 -11.38 3.66
N GLN A 38 -1.82 -11.49 4.87
CA GLN A 38 -1.86 -10.42 5.85
C GLN A 38 -0.65 -9.50 5.61
N PRO A 39 -0.87 -8.23 5.25
CA PRO A 39 0.22 -7.31 4.95
C PRO A 39 1.11 -7.17 6.18
N ARG A 40 2.39 -7.46 6.00
CA ARG A 40 3.39 -7.41 7.05
C ARG A 40 4.04 -6.03 7.08
N ASN A 41 4.29 -5.53 8.29
CA ASN A 41 4.99 -4.27 8.43
C ASN A 41 6.48 -4.44 8.11
N VAL A 42 6.86 -4.05 6.89
CA VAL A 42 8.23 -4.06 6.35
C VAL A 42 9.24 -3.33 7.24
N ASN A 43 8.82 -2.31 8.00
CA ASN A 43 9.73 -1.59 8.89
C ASN A 43 10.15 -2.46 10.08
N LEU A 44 9.23 -3.24 10.66
CA LEU A 44 9.53 -4.13 11.79
C LEU A 44 10.43 -5.30 11.36
N VAL A 45 10.24 -5.81 10.14
CA VAL A 45 11.10 -6.88 9.60
C VAL A 45 12.51 -6.35 9.34
N HIS A 46 12.61 -5.18 8.70
CA HIS A 46 13.89 -4.55 8.43
C HIS A 46 14.63 -4.16 9.72
N GLU A 47 13.92 -3.71 10.76
CA GLU A 47 14.50 -3.40 12.06
C GLU A 47 15.06 -4.64 12.75
N LYS A 48 14.35 -5.78 12.69
CA LYS A 48 14.85 -7.07 13.18
C LYS A 48 16.08 -7.55 12.40
N GLU A 49 16.08 -7.45 11.07
CA GLU A 49 17.26 -7.80 10.27
C GLU A 49 18.46 -6.89 10.63
N ARG A 50 18.21 -5.60 10.85
CA ARG A 50 19.25 -4.65 11.26
C ARG A 50 19.79 -4.88 12.66
N ALA A 51 18.94 -5.24 13.61
CA ALA A 51 19.36 -5.57 14.97
C ALA A 51 20.28 -6.80 15.02
N ASN A 52 20.18 -7.66 13.99
CA ASN A 52 21.03 -8.82 13.78
C ASN A 52 22.26 -8.52 12.89
N GLY A 53 22.40 -7.28 12.39
CA GLY A 53 23.51 -6.86 11.54
C GLY A 53 24.84 -6.83 12.28
N GLY A 54 25.94 -6.99 11.53
CA GLY A 54 27.30 -6.96 12.10
C GLY A 54 27.83 -5.55 12.29
N PHE A 55 28.78 -5.35 13.22
CA PHE A 55 29.48 -4.06 13.41
C PHE A 55 30.06 -3.49 12.11
N ASN A 56 30.59 -4.36 11.24
CA ASN A 56 31.16 -3.96 9.94
C ASN A 56 30.10 -3.36 9.00
N GLU A 57 28.86 -3.82 9.09
CA GLU A 57 27.73 -3.33 8.30
C GLU A 57 27.31 -1.93 8.77
N GLU A 58 27.26 -1.70 10.08
CA GLU A 58 26.99 -0.37 10.64
C GLU A 58 28.04 0.66 10.23
N VAL A 59 29.32 0.30 10.32
CA VAL A 59 30.43 1.17 9.88
C VAL A 59 30.32 1.46 8.38
N ALA A 60 30.00 0.46 7.56
CA ALA A 60 29.84 0.63 6.13
C ALA A 60 28.67 1.56 5.78
N ILE A 61 27.53 1.41 6.44
CA ILE A 61 26.37 2.31 6.29
C ILE A 61 26.74 3.73 6.71
N TRP A 62 27.37 3.89 7.87
CA TRP A 62 27.74 5.20 8.39
C TRP A 62 28.70 5.92 7.44
N LEU A 63 29.73 5.23 6.96
CA LEU A 63 30.69 5.82 6.02
C LEU A 63 30.02 6.16 4.69
N THR A 64 29.19 5.26 4.14
CA THR A 64 28.49 5.48 2.87
C THR A 64 27.54 6.67 2.95
N LYS A 65 26.81 6.82 4.06
CA LYS A 65 25.94 7.98 4.28
C LYS A 65 26.73 9.27 4.42
N SER A 66 27.83 9.27 5.16
CA SER A 66 28.70 10.43 5.33
C SER A 66 29.32 10.86 4.00
N VAL A 67 29.87 9.91 3.22
CA VAL A 67 30.50 10.17 1.92
C VAL A 67 29.47 10.59 0.86
N GLY A 68 28.25 10.06 0.91
CA GLY A 68 27.15 10.40 0.01
C GLY A 68 26.51 11.77 0.23
N THR A 69 26.98 12.57 1.19
CA THR A 69 26.44 13.93 1.42
C THR A 69 27.06 14.96 0.47
N MET A 70 26.35 16.07 0.21
CA MET A 70 26.93 17.19 -0.55
C MET A 70 28.12 17.85 0.17
N TRP A 71 28.19 17.74 1.50
CA TRP A 71 29.28 18.30 2.29
C TRP A 71 30.63 17.67 1.96
N THR A 72 30.69 16.36 1.75
CA THR A 72 31.93 15.67 1.36
C THR A 72 32.45 16.12 0.01
N ALA A 73 31.56 16.50 -0.92
CA ALA A 73 31.98 17.09 -2.20
C ALA A 73 32.70 18.42 -1.99
N TYR A 74 32.22 19.29 -1.10
CA TYR A 74 32.90 20.54 -0.75
C TYR A 74 34.24 20.29 -0.06
N THR A 75 34.33 19.30 0.84
CA THR A 75 35.59 18.93 1.49
C THR A 75 36.62 18.43 0.47
N PHE A 76 36.23 17.57 -0.47
CA PHE A 76 37.13 17.09 -1.52
C PHE A 76 37.55 18.19 -2.49
N ALA A 77 36.64 19.10 -2.86
CA ALA A 77 36.99 20.25 -3.67
C ALA A 77 38.04 21.14 -2.98
N LEU A 78 37.88 21.38 -1.67
CA LEU A 78 38.83 22.17 -0.89
C LEU A 78 40.21 21.49 -0.77
N ILE A 79 40.24 20.19 -0.49
CA ILE A 79 41.48 19.40 -0.46
C ILE A 79 42.16 19.40 -1.84
N ALA A 80 41.40 19.30 -2.93
CA ALA A 80 41.92 19.35 -4.29
C ALA A 80 42.55 20.73 -4.61
N ILE A 81 41.93 21.83 -4.18
CA ILE A 81 42.48 23.19 -4.31
C ILE A 81 43.78 23.33 -3.51
N ILE A 82 43.83 22.83 -2.27
CA ILE A 82 45.06 22.83 -1.46
C ILE A 82 46.16 22.01 -2.14
N GLY A 83 45.81 20.85 -2.69
CA GLY A 83 46.72 20.01 -3.48
C GLY A 83 47.27 20.73 -4.72
N LEU A 84 46.43 21.48 -5.44
CA LEU A 84 46.84 22.30 -6.57
C LEU A 84 47.85 23.37 -6.15
N PHE A 85 47.58 24.12 -5.07
CA PHE A 85 48.52 25.10 -4.54
C PHE A 85 49.84 24.47 -4.07
N ALA A 86 49.78 23.23 -3.55
CA ALA A 86 50.98 22.50 -3.16
C ALA A 86 51.86 22.10 -4.35
N ILE A 87 51.25 21.72 -5.48
CA ILE A 87 51.97 21.43 -6.74
C ILE A 87 52.57 22.70 -7.35
N LEU A 88 51.90 23.85 -7.21
CA LEU A 88 52.39 25.15 -7.66
C LEU A 88 53.54 25.71 -6.79
N GLY A 89 54.00 24.97 -5.78
CA GLY A 89 55.13 25.36 -4.93
C GLY A 89 54.80 26.36 -3.84
N VAL A 90 53.51 26.62 -3.57
CA VAL A 90 53.06 27.49 -2.48
C VAL A 90 53.21 26.80 -1.11
N PHE A 91 53.17 25.47 -1.07
CA PHE A 91 53.35 24.65 0.14
C PHE A 91 54.59 23.75 0.06
N THR A 92 54.98 23.18 1.20
CA THR A 92 56.12 22.26 1.27
C THR A 92 55.86 20.96 0.50
N PRO A 93 56.88 20.39 -0.16
CA PRO A 93 56.73 19.18 -1.00
C PRO A 93 56.27 17.95 -0.21
N ILE A 94 56.53 17.91 1.11
CA ILE A 94 56.10 16.83 2.01
C ILE A 94 54.56 16.82 2.15
N VAL A 95 53.94 18.00 2.23
CA VAL A 95 52.47 18.12 2.33
C VAL A 95 51.81 17.63 1.05
N ALA A 96 52.36 17.99 -0.12
CA ALA A 96 51.87 17.50 -1.41
C ALA A 96 51.91 15.97 -1.49
N LEU A 97 53.00 15.36 -1.02
CA LEU A 97 53.18 13.91 -1.03
C LEU A 97 52.18 13.19 -0.11
N LEU A 98 51.97 13.71 1.10
CA LEU A 98 51.03 13.14 2.06
C LEU A 98 49.58 13.25 1.58
N VAL A 99 49.19 14.39 1.01
CA VAL A 99 47.85 14.59 0.44
C VAL A 99 47.62 13.67 -0.75
N ALA A 100 48.59 13.55 -1.65
CA ALA A 100 48.51 12.66 -2.81
C ALA A 100 48.38 11.19 -2.39
N TRP A 101 49.21 10.74 -1.44
CA TRP A 101 49.16 9.38 -0.91
C TRP A 101 47.83 9.08 -0.22
N ALA A 102 47.35 9.98 0.65
CA ALA A 102 46.09 9.81 1.38
C ALA A 102 44.87 9.80 0.45
N SER A 103 44.83 10.68 -0.55
CA SER A 103 43.74 10.73 -1.53
C SER A 103 43.70 9.47 -2.41
N GLN A 104 44.87 9.04 -2.90
CA GLN A 104 44.95 7.99 -3.91
C GLN A 104 44.90 6.57 -3.32
N THR A 105 45.56 6.30 -2.21
CA THR A 105 45.64 4.91 -1.72
C THR A 105 44.64 4.62 -0.62
N LEU A 106 44.41 5.57 0.29
CA LEU A 106 43.51 5.36 1.42
C LEU A 106 42.06 5.50 0.96
N ILE A 107 41.70 6.63 0.36
CA ILE A 107 40.31 6.88 -0.03
C ILE A 107 39.90 5.96 -1.17
N GLN A 108 40.71 5.84 -2.24
CA GLN A 108 40.35 5.07 -3.43
C GLN A 108 40.17 3.57 -3.16
N LEU A 109 41.10 2.95 -2.43
CA LEU A 109 41.09 1.50 -2.21
C LEU A 109 40.03 1.10 -1.16
N VAL A 110 39.75 1.98 -0.19
CA VAL A 110 38.77 1.72 0.88
C VAL A 110 37.34 2.08 0.47
N LEU A 111 37.14 3.05 -0.41
CA LEU A 111 35.79 3.46 -0.82
C LEU A 111 35.04 2.35 -1.55
N LEU A 112 35.71 1.65 -2.49
CA LEU A 112 35.01 0.73 -3.38
C LEU A 112 34.35 -0.43 -2.61
N PRO A 113 35.06 -1.18 -1.72
CA PRO A 113 34.44 -2.25 -0.94
C PRO A 113 33.39 -1.72 0.04
N VAL A 114 33.64 -0.56 0.68
CA VAL A 114 32.71 0.00 1.66
C VAL A 114 31.42 0.49 1.00
N ILE A 115 31.51 1.12 -0.19
CA ILE A 115 30.34 1.53 -0.97
C ILE A 115 29.53 0.30 -1.39
N MET A 116 30.19 -0.77 -1.86
CA MET A 116 29.50 -1.99 -2.28
C MET A 116 28.69 -2.60 -1.14
N VAL A 117 29.27 -2.69 0.06
CA VAL A 117 28.56 -3.14 1.26
C VAL A 117 27.45 -2.16 1.63
N GLY A 118 27.74 -0.86 1.68
CA GLY A 118 26.77 0.17 2.05
C GLY A 118 25.53 0.19 1.15
N GLN A 119 25.71 0.01 -0.16
CA GLN A 119 24.59 -0.08 -1.11
C GLN A 119 23.77 -1.35 -0.95
N ASN A 120 24.41 -2.51 -0.75
CA ASN A 120 23.71 -3.77 -0.50
C ASN A 120 22.78 -3.65 0.72
N VAL A 121 23.29 -3.01 1.77
CA VAL A 121 22.60 -2.87 3.06
C VAL A 121 21.50 -1.82 3.01
N LEU A 122 21.72 -0.69 2.33
CA LEU A 122 20.67 0.31 2.11
C LEU A 122 19.57 -0.22 1.17
N GLY A 123 19.94 -1.03 0.18
CA GLY A 123 19.03 -1.65 -0.77
C GLY A 123 18.10 -2.70 -0.15
N ARG A 124 18.53 -3.34 0.95
CA ARG A 124 17.75 -4.37 1.64
C ARG A 124 16.34 -3.93 2.03
N LYS A 125 16.18 -2.69 2.51
CA LYS A 125 14.84 -2.16 2.84
C LYS A 125 13.93 -2.06 1.61
N ALA A 126 14.50 -1.61 0.49
CA ALA A 126 13.76 -1.47 -0.76
C ALA A 126 13.38 -2.85 -1.32
N GLU A 127 14.27 -3.84 -1.20
CA GLU A 127 13.99 -5.23 -1.55
C GLU A 127 12.81 -5.80 -0.74
N LEU A 128 12.82 -5.64 0.59
CA LEU A 128 11.71 -6.08 1.45
C LEU A 128 10.38 -5.38 1.10
N GLN A 129 10.43 -4.10 0.74
CA GLN A 129 9.26 -3.35 0.30
C GLN A 129 8.73 -3.84 -1.05
N ALA A 130 9.63 -4.12 -1.99
CA ALA A 130 9.26 -4.64 -3.31
C ALA A 130 8.65 -6.05 -3.20
N ASP A 131 9.21 -6.91 -2.35
CA ASP A 131 8.70 -8.26 -2.08
C ASP A 131 7.29 -8.23 -1.48
N GLU A 132 7.08 -7.42 -0.44
CA GLU A 132 5.76 -7.28 0.19
C GLU A 132 4.73 -6.67 -0.79
N ALA A 133 5.13 -5.67 -1.58
CA ALA A 133 4.27 -5.06 -2.59
C ALA A 133 3.89 -6.05 -3.69
N PHE A 134 4.84 -6.89 -4.12
CA PHE A 134 4.57 -7.96 -5.10
C PHE A 134 3.54 -8.95 -4.56
N HIS A 135 3.73 -9.47 -3.35
CA HIS A 135 2.79 -10.40 -2.73
C HIS A 135 1.40 -9.78 -2.51
N THR A 136 1.34 -8.53 -2.06
CA THR A 136 0.09 -7.78 -1.91
C THR A 136 -0.63 -7.66 -3.26
N THR A 137 0.10 -7.31 -4.31
CA THR A 137 -0.46 -7.15 -5.67
C THR A 137 -1.06 -8.46 -6.19
N ILE A 138 -0.37 -9.57 -5.99
CA ILE A 138 -0.86 -10.90 -6.36
C ILE A 138 -2.15 -11.25 -5.60
N SER A 139 -2.20 -10.98 -4.29
CA SER A 139 -3.41 -11.22 -3.49
C SER A 139 -4.58 -10.38 -4.01
N THR A 140 -4.37 -9.08 -4.22
CA THR A 140 -5.39 -8.18 -4.74
C THR A 140 -5.89 -8.60 -6.12
N TYR A 141 -5.00 -9.07 -7.00
CA TYR A 141 -5.40 -9.58 -8.31
C TYR A 141 -6.37 -10.76 -8.18
N HIS A 142 -6.09 -11.69 -7.27
CA HIS A 142 -6.98 -12.82 -7.04
C HIS A 142 -8.31 -12.41 -6.39
N ASP A 143 -8.29 -11.46 -5.45
CA ASP A 143 -9.53 -10.94 -4.86
C ASP A 143 -10.43 -10.30 -5.93
N ILE A 144 -9.83 -9.56 -6.87
CA ILE A 144 -10.53 -9.00 -8.04
C ILE A 144 -11.08 -10.10 -8.94
N GLU A 145 -10.30 -11.16 -9.19
CA GLU A 145 -10.76 -12.31 -9.97
C GLU A 145 -11.98 -12.98 -9.33
N GLN A 146 -11.97 -13.21 -8.01
CA GLN A 146 -13.11 -13.75 -7.27
C GLN A 146 -14.34 -12.84 -7.36
N ILE A 147 -14.16 -11.52 -7.23
CA ILE A 147 -15.25 -10.55 -7.38
C ILE A 147 -15.83 -10.62 -8.80
N MET A 148 -14.99 -10.73 -9.83
CA MET A 148 -15.44 -10.83 -11.21
C MET A 148 -16.24 -12.12 -11.44
N GLN A 149 -15.77 -13.26 -10.92
CA GLN A 149 -16.50 -14.52 -10.98
C GLN A 149 -17.86 -14.43 -10.29
N HIS A 150 -17.92 -13.75 -9.14
CA HIS A 150 -19.16 -13.51 -8.42
C HIS A 150 -20.15 -12.64 -9.23
N LEU A 151 -19.68 -11.57 -9.88
CA LEU A 151 -20.51 -10.73 -10.74
C LEU A 151 -21.06 -11.54 -11.93
N CYS A 152 -20.23 -12.36 -12.58
CA CYS A 152 -20.70 -13.24 -13.66
C CYS A 152 -21.75 -14.26 -13.19
N ALA A 153 -21.60 -14.81 -11.97
CA ALA A 153 -22.59 -15.72 -11.39
C ALA A 153 -23.91 -15.00 -11.09
N GLN A 154 -23.87 -13.76 -10.60
CA GLN A 154 -25.06 -12.93 -10.38
C GLN A 154 -25.78 -12.60 -11.68
N ASP A 155 -25.04 -12.21 -12.73
CA ASP A 155 -25.60 -11.94 -14.06
C ASP A 155 -26.32 -13.17 -14.63
N ALA A 156 -25.74 -14.36 -14.46
CA ALA A 156 -26.36 -15.61 -14.88
C ALA A 156 -27.71 -15.87 -14.18
N GLU A 157 -27.79 -15.61 -12.87
CA GLU A 157 -29.03 -15.80 -12.11
C GLU A 157 -30.08 -14.71 -12.44
N LEU A 158 -29.66 -13.46 -12.65
CA LEU A 158 -30.54 -12.38 -13.13
C LEU A 158 -31.17 -12.73 -14.47
N LEU A 159 -30.38 -13.27 -15.41
CA LEU A 159 -30.90 -13.76 -16.70
C LEU A 159 -31.87 -14.94 -16.52
N ARG A 160 -31.63 -15.82 -15.54
CA ARG A 160 -32.55 -16.93 -15.23
C ARG A 160 -33.89 -16.41 -14.72
N HIS A 161 -33.86 -15.44 -13.81
CA HIS A 161 -35.06 -14.78 -13.30
C HIS A 161 -35.83 -14.07 -14.42
N ALA A 162 -35.13 -13.33 -15.31
CA ALA A 162 -35.76 -12.66 -16.45
C ALA A 162 -36.51 -13.65 -17.36
N LYS A 163 -35.89 -14.77 -17.72
CA LYS A 163 -36.53 -15.84 -18.52
C LYS A 163 -37.73 -16.48 -17.80
N MET A 164 -37.65 -16.66 -16.49
CA MET A 164 -38.75 -17.22 -15.71
C MET A 164 -39.95 -16.28 -15.68
N LEU A 165 -39.71 -14.97 -15.54
CA LEU A 165 -40.77 -13.94 -15.61
C LEU A 165 -41.42 -13.91 -16.99
N GLU A 166 -40.62 -13.94 -18.07
CA GLU A 166 -41.11 -14.03 -19.44
C GLU A 166 -42.02 -15.25 -19.63
N HIS A 167 -41.58 -16.42 -19.17
CA HIS A 167 -42.36 -17.65 -19.26
C HIS A 167 -43.67 -17.59 -18.44
N LEU A 168 -43.66 -16.94 -17.26
CA LEU A 168 -44.86 -16.74 -16.46
C LEU A 168 -45.82 -15.73 -17.11
N LEU A 169 -45.31 -14.69 -17.76
CA LEU A 169 -46.13 -13.73 -18.51
C LEU A 169 -46.79 -14.38 -19.73
N GLU A 170 -46.03 -15.16 -20.51
CA GLU A 170 -46.53 -15.91 -21.66
C GLU A 170 -47.66 -16.88 -21.26
N LYS A 171 -47.47 -17.61 -20.16
CA LYS A 171 -48.43 -18.62 -19.68
C LYS A 171 -49.70 -18.03 -19.07
N ASN A 172 -49.62 -16.81 -18.53
CA ASN A 172 -50.76 -16.08 -17.97
C ASN A 172 -51.48 -15.18 -18.99
N GLY A 173 -51.04 -15.16 -20.27
CA GLY A 173 -51.72 -14.45 -21.35
C GLY A 173 -51.76 -12.92 -21.19
N ILE A 174 -50.84 -12.35 -20.40
CA ILE A 174 -50.74 -10.89 -20.21
C ILE A 174 -49.92 -10.36 -21.37
N ALA A 175 -50.59 -9.71 -22.33
CA ALA A 175 -49.94 -9.05 -23.45
C ALA A 175 -48.97 -7.97 -22.94
N LEU A 176 -47.77 -7.91 -23.54
CA LEU A 176 -46.67 -6.97 -23.25
C LEU A 176 -47.11 -5.50 -23.06
N GLU A 177 -48.27 -5.11 -23.62
CA GLU A 177 -48.90 -3.79 -23.50
C GLU A 177 -49.17 -3.34 -22.05
N GLN A 178 -49.63 -4.21 -21.15
CA GLN A 178 -49.91 -3.80 -19.77
C GLN A 178 -48.64 -3.61 -18.94
N LEU A 179 -47.55 -4.29 -19.31
CA LEU A 179 -46.27 -4.16 -18.63
C LEU A 179 -45.51 -2.91 -19.12
N GLU A 180 -45.55 -2.57 -20.42
CA GLU A 180 -45.02 -1.30 -20.92
C GLU A 180 -45.74 -0.09 -20.30
N ALA A 181 -47.06 -0.17 -20.10
CA ALA A 181 -47.83 0.89 -19.45
C ALA A 181 -47.44 1.10 -17.97
N GLU A 182 -47.11 0.04 -17.25
CA GLU A 182 -46.73 0.10 -15.82
C GLU A 182 -45.22 0.33 -15.63
N VAL A 183 -44.36 -0.14 -16.54
CA VAL A 183 -42.91 0.18 -16.58
C VAL A 183 -42.69 1.64 -16.99
N GLY A 184 -43.49 2.18 -17.91
CA GLY A 184 -43.55 3.61 -18.23
C GLY A 184 -44.10 4.49 -17.09
N LYS A 185 -44.76 3.90 -16.08
CA LYS A 185 -45.03 4.56 -14.79
C LYS A 185 -43.89 4.40 -13.79
N ALA A 186 -43.13 3.30 -13.83
CA ALA A 186 -42.01 3.05 -12.93
C ALA A 186 -40.76 3.89 -13.27
N SER A 187 -40.66 4.43 -14.50
CA SER A 187 -39.71 5.49 -14.87
C SER A 187 -39.91 6.81 -14.11
N HIS A 188 -40.91 6.91 -13.21
CA HIS A 188 -41.03 7.99 -12.24
C HIS A 188 -39.86 8.07 -11.24
N LEU A 189 -38.93 7.11 -11.28
CA LEU A 189 -37.61 7.19 -10.64
C LEU A 189 -36.62 8.09 -11.40
N GLU A 190 -36.75 8.24 -12.73
CA GLU A 190 -35.97 9.21 -13.50
C GLU A 190 -36.32 10.65 -13.10
N ALA A 191 -37.60 10.91 -12.78
CA ALA A 191 -38.05 12.18 -12.20
C ALA A 191 -37.44 12.44 -10.79
N TYR A 192 -37.12 11.38 -10.04
CA TYR A 192 -36.45 11.50 -8.73
C TYR A 192 -34.95 11.78 -8.89
N THR A 193 -34.29 11.22 -9.91
CA THR A 193 -32.90 11.56 -10.25
C THR A 193 -32.77 12.98 -10.83
N GLU A 194 -33.77 13.46 -11.56
CA GLU A 194 -33.80 14.82 -12.11
C GLU A 194 -34.08 15.89 -11.02
N GLN A 195 -34.89 15.57 -10.00
CA GLN A 195 -35.06 16.39 -8.80
C GLN A 195 -33.81 16.45 -7.90
N LEU A 196 -32.99 15.40 -7.85
CA LEU A 196 -31.71 15.43 -7.11
C LEU A 196 -30.67 16.34 -7.78
N SER A 197 -30.71 16.45 -9.12
CA SER A 197 -29.80 17.32 -9.89
C SER A 197 -30.14 18.81 -9.74
N THR A 198 -31.43 19.15 -9.57
CA THR A 198 -31.87 20.55 -9.42
C THR A 198 -31.64 21.16 -8.03
N ASN A 199 -31.29 20.34 -7.03
CA ASN A 199 -31.14 20.78 -5.63
C ASN A 199 -29.69 20.79 -5.12
N VAL A 200 -28.69 20.65 -6.01
CA VAL A 200 -27.31 20.98 -5.66
C VAL A 200 -27.19 22.51 -5.67
N PRO A 201 -26.95 23.19 -4.52
CA PRO A 201 -26.67 24.61 -4.55
C PRO A 201 -25.39 24.78 -5.37
N ALA A 202 -25.44 25.59 -6.41
CA ALA A 202 -24.25 26.09 -7.07
C ALA A 202 -23.42 26.80 -6.00
N ALA A 203 -22.45 26.08 -5.43
CA ALA A 203 -21.41 26.67 -4.61
C ALA A 203 -20.69 27.65 -5.52
N SER A 204 -20.98 28.93 -5.27
CA SER A 204 -20.38 30.09 -5.90
C SER A 204 -18.88 29.90 -5.98
N ALA A 205 -18.38 29.61 -7.19
CA ALA A 205 -17.00 29.89 -7.54
C ALA A 205 -16.87 31.42 -7.54
N SER A 206 -16.46 31.95 -6.39
CA SER A 206 -16.01 33.33 -6.23
C SER A 206 -14.74 33.51 -7.05
N ALA A 207 -14.91 33.92 -8.31
CA ALA A 207 -13.88 34.59 -9.08
C ALA A 207 -13.88 36.06 -8.66
N ASP A 208 -13.01 36.42 -7.72
CA ASP A 208 -12.64 37.81 -7.49
C ASP A 208 -11.24 37.86 -6.88
N GLY A 209 -10.28 38.48 -7.58
CA GLY A 209 -8.93 38.69 -7.03
C GLY A 209 -7.75 38.71 -8.00
N GLU A 210 -7.91 39.15 -9.25
CA GLU A 210 -6.76 39.60 -10.06
C GLU A 210 -6.75 41.14 -10.12
N LYS A 211 -6.01 41.78 -9.20
CA LYS A 211 -5.36 43.09 -9.40
C LYS A 211 -4.12 43.25 -8.48
N GLN A 212 -2.96 43.24 -9.12
CA GLN A 212 -1.88 44.23 -9.04
C GLN A 212 -1.26 44.64 -7.67
N ASN A 213 0.07 44.43 -7.62
CA ASN A 213 1.12 45.39 -7.20
C ASN A 213 1.56 45.40 -5.72
N THR A 214 2.68 44.72 -5.43
CA THR A 214 4.01 45.28 -5.06
C THR A 214 5.04 44.17 -4.98
#